data_AF-A0A938QKU8-F1
#
_entry.id   AF-A0A938QKU8-F1
#
_cell.length_a   1.000
_cell.length_b   1.000
_cell.length_c   1.000
_cell.angle_alpha   90.00
_cell.angle_beta   90.00
_cell.angle_gamma   90.00
#
_symmetry.space_group_name_H-M   'P 1'
#
loop_
_entity.id
_entity.type
_entity.pdbx_description
1 polymer ?
#
loop_
_entity_poly.entity_id
_entity_poly.type
_entity_poly.pdbx_seq_one_letter_code
_entity_poly.pdbx_strand_id
1 'polypeptide(L)'
;MNVSRKTLFLSLLLAILFWVEAAGAGESGRIFCTAPGCGFEDKFTIGGGMKSPSVTGYCTHGHGFVRVKLRHWNEYYHTHFCPVCHKAVKPIYAGSQVSPFPCPKCGQVTLKYQRRYMFD
;
A
#
# COMPACT_ATOMS: atom_id res chain seq x y z
N MET A 1 49.83 20.00 -5.89
CA MET A 1 48.67 20.17 -5.00
C MET A 1 48.50 18.88 -4.21
N ASN A 2 48.94 18.87 -2.94
CA ASN A 2 48.90 17.67 -2.09
C ASN A 2 47.50 17.49 -1.50
N VAL A 3 46.66 16.75 -2.21
CA VAL A 3 45.37 16.29 -1.67
C VAL A 3 45.68 15.27 -0.57
N SER A 4 45.48 15.68 0.68
CA SER A 4 45.77 14.85 1.85
C SER A 4 44.99 13.54 1.78
N ARG A 5 45.68 12.41 2.01
CA ARG A 5 45.12 11.04 1.98
C ARG A 5 43.87 10.88 2.85
N LYS A 6 43.72 11.73 3.87
CA LYS A 6 42.57 11.81 4.78
C LYS A 6 41.31 12.39 4.11
N THR A 7 41.47 13.32 3.17
CA THR A 7 40.36 13.95 2.45
C THR A 7 39.71 12.97 1.48
N LEU A 8 40.53 12.14 0.82
CA LEU A 8 40.09 11.10 -0.13
C LEU A 8 39.23 10.02 0.54
N PHE A 9 39.59 9.61 1.76
CA PHE A 9 38.82 8.65 2.55
C PHE A 9 37.48 9.23 3.04
N LEU A 10 37.46 10.51 3.44
CA LEU A 10 36.25 11.16 3.90
C LEU A 10 35.22 11.30 2.76
N SER A 11 35.67 11.66 1.56
CA SER A 11 34.81 11.74 0.36
C SER A 11 34.25 10.38 -0.06
N LEU A 12 35.01 9.29 0.13
CA LEU A 12 34.54 7.93 -0.18
C LEU A 12 33.45 7.49 0.80
N LEU A 13 33.57 7.84 2.08
CA LEU A 13 32.60 7.49 3.13
C LEU A 13 31.28 8.28 2.99
N LEU A 14 31.35 9.55 2.59
CA LEU A 14 30.16 10.35 2.29
C LEU A 14 29.41 9.83 1.05
N ALA A 15 30.11 9.34 0.03
CA ALA A 15 29.48 8.77 -1.17
C ALA A 15 28.67 7.49 -0.86
N ILE A 16 29.06 6.70 0.13
CA ILE A 16 28.36 5.47 0.54
C ILE A 16 27.07 5.79 1.32
N LEU A 17 27.05 6.91 2.06
CA LEU A 17 25.89 7.31 2.87
C LEU A 17 24.75 7.96 2.07
N PHE A 18 24.99 8.38 0.82
CA PHE A 18 23.94 8.92 -0.07
C PHE A 18 23.21 7.85 -0.89
N TRP A 19 23.51 6.56 -0.68
CA TRP A 19 22.88 5.42 -1.37
C TRP A 19 21.94 4.59 -0.49
N VAL A 20 21.45 5.17 0.61
CA VAL A 20 20.26 4.62 1.27
C VAL A 20 19.05 5.27 0.61
N GLU A 21 18.64 4.73 -0.54
CA GLU A 21 17.26 4.95 -0.99
C GLU A 21 16.35 4.43 0.13
N ALA A 22 15.66 5.36 0.79
CA ALA A 22 14.58 5.03 1.69
C ALA A 22 13.46 4.40 0.84
N ALA A 23 13.57 3.10 0.57
CA ALA A 23 12.49 2.26 0.05
C ALA A 23 11.39 2.19 1.12
N GLY A 24 10.64 3.28 1.25
CA GLY A 24 9.57 3.44 2.22
C GLY A 24 8.30 2.73 1.78
N ALA A 25 8.33 1.40 1.89
CA ALA A 25 7.25 0.45 2.12
C ALA A 25 5.82 0.86 1.69
N GLY A 26 5.44 0.45 0.49
CA GLY A 26 4.06 0.28 0.06
C GLY A 26 3.96 -0.94 -0.83
N GLU A 27 3.02 -1.84 -0.57
CA GLU A 27 2.76 -2.97 -1.46
C GLU A 27 1.76 -2.51 -2.52
N SER A 28 2.10 -2.61 -3.80
CA SER A 28 1.17 -2.33 -4.89
C SER A 28 0.81 -3.60 -5.63
N GLY A 29 -0.38 -3.64 -6.20
CA GLY A 29 -0.86 -4.80 -6.94
C GLY A 29 -2.18 -4.52 -7.63
N ARG A 30 -2.75 -5.59 -8.18
CA ARG A 30 -4.04 -5.62 -8.86
C ARG A 30 -4.97 -6.52 -8.07
N ILE A 31 -6.16 -6.02 -7.73
CA ILE A 31 -7.27 -6.88 -7.30
C ILE A 31 -8.12 -7.15 -8.52
N PHE A 32 -8.54 -8.39 -8.69
CA PHE A 32 -9.47 -8.77 -9.75
C PHE A 32 -10.42 -9.85 -9.27
N CYS A 33 -11.59 -9.91 -9.89
CA CYS A 33 -12.60 -10.92 -9.60
C CYS A 33 -12.52 -12.05 -10.62
N THR A 34 -12.45 -13.30 -10.13
CA THR A 34 -12.43 -14.50 -11.00
C THR A 34 -13.82 -15.06 -11.28
N ALA A 35 -14.89 -14.39 -10.85
CA ALA A 35 -16.25 -14.78 -11.22
C ALA A 35 -16.44 -14.72 -12.75
N PRO A 36 -17.00 -15.76 -13.38
CA PRO A 36 -17.29 -15.75 -14.81
C PRO A 36 -18.12 -14.52 -15.21
N GLY A 37 -17.66 -13.79 -16.22
CA GLY A 37 -18.37 -12.61 -16.76
C GLY A 37 -18.33 -11.33 -15.91
N CYS A 38 -17.68 -11.32 -14.73
CA CYS A 38 -17.63 -10.11 -13.90
C CYS A 38 -16.67 -9.05 -14.46
N GLY A 39 -15.41 -9.44 -14.71
CA GLY A 39 -14.37 -8.53 -15.23
C GLY A 39 -14.03 -7.35 -14.30
N PHE A 40 -14.33 -7.45 -13.00
CA PHE A 40 -13.89 -6.45 -12.03
C PHE A 40 -12.37 -6.50 -11.87
N GLU A 41 -11.73 -5.33 -12.00
CA GLU A 41 -10.31 -5.13 -11.76
C GLU A 41 -10.13 -3.74 -11.12
N ASP A 42 -9.24 -3.65 -10.13
CA ASP A 42 -8.82 -2.39 -9.55
C ASP A 42 -7.34 -2.41 -9.19
N LYS A 43 -6.71 -1.23 -9.23
CA LYS A 43 -5.34 -1.04 -8.73
C LYS A 43 -5.39 -0.87 -7.24
N PHE A 44 -4.58 -1.65 -6.55
CA PHE A 44 -4.61 -1.74 -5.11
C PHE A 44 -3.25 -1.40 -4.54
N THR A 45 -3.23 -0.52 -3.56
CA THR A 45 -2.00 -0.16 -2.83
C THR A 45 -2.25 -0.36 -1.36
N ILE A 46 -1.43 -1.19 -0.72
CA ILE A 46 -1.47 -1.55 0.68
C ILE A 46 -0.33 -0.82 1.39
N GLY A 47 -0.66 -0.17 2.50
CA GLY A 47 0.23 0.79 3.15
C GLY A 47 0.32 2.13 2.41
N GLY A 48 1.06 3.06 3.01
CA GLY A 48 1.34 4.39 2.48
C GLY A 48 2.83 4.68 2.50
N GLY A 49 3.31 5.54 1.60
CA GLY A 49 4.70 5.98 1.65
C GLY A 49 4.97 6.78 2.92
N MET A 50 6.24 6.84 3.36
CA MET A 50 6.65 7.54 4.59
C MET A 50 6.06 8.97 4.74
N LYS A 51 5.89 9.68 3.62
CA LYS A 51 5.38 11.07 3.57
C LYS A 51 3.84 11.20 3.59
N SER A 52 3.10 10.12 3.34
CA SER A 52 1.63 10.14 3.32
C SER A 52 1.07 8.80 3.80
N PRO A 53 0.96 8.61 5.12
CA PRO A 53 0.40 7.38 5.68
C PRO A 53 -1.06 7.22 5.26
N SER A 54 -1.44 6.00 4.93
CA SER A 54 -2.80 5.66 4.53
C SER A 54 -3.08 4.20 4.81
N VAL A 55 -4.31 3.89 5.17
CA VAL A 55 -4.82 2.53 5.30
C VAL A 55 -5.79 2.27 4.16
N THR A 56 -5.60 1.17 3.47
CA THR A 56 -6.59 0.66 2.53
C THR A 56 -7.46 -0.34 3.27
N GLY A 57 -8.78 -0.30 3.02
CA GLY A 57 -9.72 -1.20 3.66
C GLY A 57 -10.94 -1.47 2.79
N TYR A 58 -11.74 -2.45 3.22
CA TYR A 58 -13.01 -2.79 2.58
C TYR A 58 -14.17 -2.22 3.40
N CYS A 59 -15.02 -1.41 2.76
CA CYS A 59 -16.26 -0.95 3.33
C CYS A 59 -17.38 -1.95 3.00
N THR A 60 -17.88 -2.65 4.01
CA THR A 60 -18.97 -3.63 3.82
C THR A 60 -20.29 -3.00 3.40
N HIS A 61 -20.58 -1.79 3.88
CA HIS A 61 -21.83 -1.08 3.55
C HIS A 61 -21.78 -0.42 2.16
N GLY A 62 -20.61 0.07 1.76
CA GLY A 62 -20.39 0.65 0.44
C GLY A 62 -20.02 -0.37 -0.63
N HIS A 63 -19.94 -1.65 -0.26
CA HIS A 63 -19.51 -2.77 -1.13
C HIS A 63 -18.25 -2.44 -1.94
N GLY A 64 -17.24 -1.87 -1.32
CA GLY A 64 -16.11 -1.29 -2.06
C GLY A 64 -14.84 -1.15 -1.25
N PHE A 65 -13.72 -1.08 -1.96
CA PHE A 65 -12.44 -0.74 -1.38
C PHE A 65 -12.33 0.78 -1.23
N VAL A 66 -11.77 1.21 -0.10
CA VAL A 66 -11.55 2.62 0.21
C VAL A 66 -10.16 2.82 0.75
N ARG A 67 -9.58 3.98 0.44
CA ARG A 67 -8.29 4.41 0.97
C ARG A 67 -8.53 5.55 1.95
N VAL A 68 -8.15 5.34 3.21
CA VAL A 68 -8.26 6.34 4.29
C VAL A 68 -6.89 6.97 4.49
N LYS A 69 -6.81 8.29 4.31
CA LYS A 69 -5.59 9.05 4.57
C LYS A 69 -5.45 9.26 6.08
N LEU A 70 -4.27 8.94 6.62
CA LEU A 70 -3.96 9.12 8.03
C LEU A 70 -3.27 10.46 8.24
N ARG A 71 -3.41 11.03 9.44
CA ARG A 71 -2.62 12.21 9.82
C ARG A 71 -1.23 11.81 10.29
N HIS A 72 -1.16 10.67 10.98
CA HIS A 72 0.06 10.17 11.62
C HIS A 72 0.14 8.64 11.52
N TRP A 73 1.36 8.08 11.54
CA TRP A 73 1.58 6.63 11.48
C TRP A 73 1.07 5.86 12.71
N ASN A 74 0.97 6.51 13.87
CA ASN A 74 0.40 5.90 15.07
C ASN A 74 -1.09 5.54 14.90
N GLU A 75 -1.81 6.20 13.98
CA GLU A 75 -3.21 5.91 13.67
C GLU A 75 -3.38 4.62 12.84
N TYR A 76 -2.30 4.01 12.34
CA TYR A 76 -2.38 2.91 11.38
C TYR A 76 -3.23 1.73 11.87
N TYR A 77 -3.14 1.40 13.16
CA TYR A 77 -3.89 0.29 13.77
C TYR A 77 -5.19 0.71 14.44
N HIS A 78 -5.58 1.99 14.36
CA HIS A 78 -6.85 2.47 14.89
C HIS A 78 -8.03 1.99 14.03
N THR A 79 -9.24 2.11 14.58
CA THR A 79 -10.46 1.90 13.79
C THR A 79 -10.62 3.03 12.79
N HIS A 80 -10.77 2.69 11.51
CA HIS A 80 -10.96 3.64 10.42
C HIS A 80 -12.39 3.60 9.90
N PHE A 81 -12.84 4.72 9.34
CA PHE A 81 -14.20 4.86 8.82
C PHE A 81 -14.20 5.17 7.33
N CYS A 82 -15.23 4.69 6.64
CA CYS A 82 -15.43 4.94 5.22
C CYS A 82 -15.74 6.43 5.01
N PRO A 83 -15.05 7.13 4.09
CA PRO A 83 -15.26 8.55 3.87
C PRO A 83 -16.63 8.90 3.28
N VAL A 84 -17.34 7.91 2.71
CA VAL A 84 -18.66 8.11 2.10
C VAL A 84 -19.79 7.83 3.09
N CYS A 85 -19.75 6.66 3.74
CA CYS A 85 -20.87 6.20 4.57
C CYS A 85 -20.59 6.21 6.09
N HIS A 86 -19.40 6.64 6.52
CA HIS A 86 -18.99 6.75 7.93
C HIS A 86 -19.08 5.44 8.75
N LYS A 87 -19.20 4.28 8.09
CA LYS A 87 -19.15 2.97 8.73
C LYS A 87 -17.71 2.49 8.86
N ALA A 88 -17.44 1.69 9.89
CA ALA A 88 -16.13 1.10 10.10
C ALA A 88 -15.68 0.29 8.88
N VAL A 89 -14.43 0.48 8.46
CA VAL A 89 -13.83 -0.28 7.36
C VAL A 89 -13.04 -1.45 7.92
N LYS A 90 -12.98 -2.55 7.16
CA LYS A 90 -12.09 -3.67 7.47
C LYS A 90 -10.72 -3.38 6.86
N PRO A 91 -9.68 -3.09 7.67
CA PRO A 91 -8.37 -2.74 7.13
C PRO A 91 -7.74 -3.93 6.41
N ILE A 92 -6.94 -3.62 5.39
CA ILE A 92 -6.20 -4.59 4.56
C ILE A 92 -4.72 -4.21 4.62
N TYR A 93 -3.94 -5.07 5.28
CA TYR A 93 -2.51 -4.95 5.50
C TYR A 93 -1.67 -5.87 4.62
N ALA A 94 -2.29 -6.87 3.98
CA ALA A 94 -1.65 -7.77 3.04
C ALA A 94 -2.62 -8.19 1.92
N GLY A 95 -2.09 -8.41 0.72
CA GLY A 95 -2.89 -8.75 -0.45
C GLY A 95 -3.71 -10.03 -0.29
N SER A 96 -3.24 -11.00 0.50
CA SER A 96 -3.97 -12.23 0.80
C SER A 96 -5.30 -11.99 1.53
N GLN A 97 -5.41 -10.89 2.27
CA GLN A 97 -6.60 -10.54 3.06
C GLN A 97 -7.78 -10.08 2.21
N VAL A 98 -7.62 -9.91 0.90
CA VAL A 98 -8.73 -9.50 0.01
C VAL A 98 -9.69 -10.64 -0.32
N SER A 99 -9.19 -11.89 -0.28
CA SER A 99 -9.90 -13.09 -0.71
C SER A 99 -11.27 -13.34 -0.04
N PRO A 100 -11.49 -13.05 1.26
CA PRO A 100 -12.80 -13.25 1.88
C PRO A 100 -13.83 -12.14 1.56
N PHE A 101 -13.44 -11.05 0.89
CA PHE A 101 -14.38 -9.97 0.59
C PHE A 101 -15.19 -10.25 -0.68
N PRO A 102 -16.48 -9.87 -0.69
CA PRO A 102 -17.29 -9.98 -1.90
C PRO A 102 -16.83 -8.95 -2.94
N CYS A 103 -16.85 -9.35 -4.20
CA CYS A 103 -16.53 -8.47 -5.31
C CYS A 103 -17.48 -7.26 -5.32
N PRO A 104 -16.95 -6.02 -5.38
CA PRO A 104 -17.77 -4.81 -5.47
C PRO A 104 -18.79 -4.79 -6.62
N LYS A 105 -18.47 -5.48 -7.73
CA LYS A 105 -19.31 -5.49 -8.94
C LYS A 105 -20.35 -6.59 -8.95
N CYS A 106 -20.01 -7.83 -8.55
CA CYS A 106 -20.90 -8.99 -8.68
C CYS A 106 -21.28 -9.65 -7.35
N GLY A 107 -20.75 -9.20 -6.21
CA GLY A 107 -21.04 -9.75 -4.88
C GLY A 107 -20.43 -11.12 -4.57
N GLN A 108 -19.83 -11.81 -5.55
CA GLN A 108 -19.22 -13.12 -5.32
C GLN A 108 -17.89 -13.04 -4.55
N VAL A 109 -17.61 -14.01 -3.69
CA VAL A 109 -16.37 -14.11 -2.90
C VAL A 109 -15.28 -14.80 -3.73
N THR A 110 -14.84 -14.12 -4.79
CA THR A 110 -13.89 -14.63 -5.79
C THR A 110 -12.80 -13.62 -6.12
N LEU A 111 -12.51 -12.71 -5.18
CA LEU A 111 -11.44 -11.74 -5.33
C LEU A 111 -10.08 -12.41 -5.20
N LYS A 112 -9.17 -12.01 -6.09
CA LYS A 112 -7.76 -12.38 -6.09
C LYS A 112 -6.92 -11.13 -6.09
N TYR A 113 -5.73 -11.25 -5.55
CA TYR A 113 -4.73 -10.19 -5.54
C TYR A 113 -3.47 -10.68 -6.24
N GLN A 114 -2.94 -9.85 -7.12
CA GLN A 114 -1.65 -10.05 -7.77
C GLN A 114 -0.73 -8.89 -7.40
N ARG A 115 0.33 -9.21 -6.64
CA ARG A 115 1.37 -8.24 -6.28
C ARG A 115 2.08 -7.74 -7.55
N ARG A 116 2.39 -6.46 -7.59
CA ARG A 116 3.32 -5.84 -8.53
C ARG A 116 4.53 -5.35 -7.73
N TYR A 117 5.70 -5.91 -7.99
CA TYR A 117 6.94 -5.37 -7.45
C TYR A 117 7.20 -4.03 -8.14
N MET A 118 7.52 -2.99 -7.36
CA MET A 118 7.77 -1.64 -7.88
C MET A 118 9.14 -1.51 -8.59
N PHE A 119 9.89 -2.61 -8.72
CA PHE A 119 11.29 -2.63 -9.17
C PHE A 119 11.59 -3.78 -10.17
N ASP A 120 10.67 -4.05 -11.10
CA ASP A 120 11.00 -4.78 -12.35
C ASP A 120 10.99 -3.80 -13.54
#